data_AF-A0A9E2BIH9-F1
#
_entry.id   AF-A0A9E2BIH9-F1
#
_cell.length_a   1.000
_cell.length_b   1.000
_cell.length_c   1.000
_cell.angle_alpha   90.00
_cell.angle_beta   90.00
_cell.angle_gamma   90.00
#
_symmetry.space_group_name_H-M   'P 1'
#
loop_
_entity.id
_entity.type
_entity.pdbx_description
1 polymer ?
#
loop_
_entity_poly.entity_id
_entity_poly.type
_entity_poly.pdbx_seq_one_letter_code
_entity_poly.pdbx_strand_id
1 'polypeptide(L)'
;MSSWEGSVQRRRIFEEQCIAQGIQFVFVTAPDPLAEGSLPAAQQFILEDVPRQIAKYGKGTTFFSTNCGMQEPLIKSILQSGGIFVEQCCPSPTHGYPGALGISIPPEKAGDMTYINEQIKLEIAKQGGTGRFATWPAPVSIISTLAAVDYLVAVAEGKATLGDLNTILSLLEYYAGVPVTLEKYKADVGTMYFIVLGSIVF
;
A
#
# COMPACT_ATOMS: atom_id res chain seq x y z
N MET A 1 -15.85 -2.93 -14.64
CA MET A 1 -15.25 -3.98 -13.80
C MET A 1 -15.87 -3.82 -12.43
N SER A 2 -16.60 -4.81 -11.94
CA SER A 2 -17.13 -4.76 -10.57
C SER A 2 -15.96 -4.82 -9.58
N SER A 3 -16.15 -4.33 -8.35
CA SER A 3 -15.12 -4.39 -7.29
C SER A 3 -14.66 -5.83 -7.00
N TRP A 4 -15.54 -6.80 -7.22
CA TRP A 4 -15.28 -8.22 -7.03
C TRP A 4 -14.39 -8.81 -8.13
N GLU A 5 -14.66 -8.47 -9.41
CA GLU A 5 -13.83 -8.87 -10.55
C GLU A 5 -12.38 -8.39 -10.42
N GLY A 6 -12.18 -7.15 -9.94
CA GLY A 6 -10.84 -6.61 -9.70
C GLY A 6 -10.07 -7.38 -8.62
N SER A 7 -10.76 -7.81 -7.56
CA SER A 7 -10.14 -8.59 -6.47
C SER A 7 -9.76 -10.00 -6.90
N VAL A 8 -10.60 -10.66 -7.70
CA VAL A 8 -10.31 -11.99 -8.28
C VAL A 8 -9.12 -11.91 -9.24
N GLN A 9 -9.10 -10.90 -10.11
CA GLN A 9 -8.01 -10.71 -11.05
C GLN A 9 -6.68 -10.40 -10.33
N ARG A 10 -6.71 -9.54 -9.30
CA ARG A 10 -5.52 -9.27 -8.47
C ARG A 10 -5.00 -10.55 -7.83
N ARG A 11 -5.89 -11.38 -7.24
CA ARG A 11 -5.50 -12.66 -6.63
C ARG A 11 -4.80 -13.58 -7.64
N ARG A 12 -5.40 -13.74 -8.83
CA ARG A 12 -4.85 -14.60 -9.89
C ARG A 12 -3.44 -14.16 -10.29
N ILE A 13 -3.26 -12.86 -10.56
CA ILE A 13 -1.94 -12.31 -10.91
C ILE A 13 -0.96 -12.53 -9.75
N PHE A 14 -1.39 -12.31 -8.50
CA PHE A 14 -0.53 -12.49 -7.34
C PHE A 14 -0.03 -13.94 -7.22
N GLU A 15 -0.94 -14.92 -7.37
CA GLU A 15 -0.58 -16.34 -7.36
C GLU A 15 0.40 -16.70 -8.49
N GLU A 16 0.14 -16.22 -9.70
CA GLU A 16 1.03 -16.41 -10.87
C GLU A 16 2.42 -15.82 -10.64
N GLN A 17 2.51 -14.60 -10.10
CA GLN A 17 3.79 -13.95 -9.79
C GLN A 17 4.52 -14.66 -8.66
N CYS A 18 3.83 -15.11 -7.61
CA CYS A 18 4.44 -15.91 -6.56
C CYS A 18 5.07 -17.19 -7.12
N ILE A 19 4.33 -17.94 -7.94
CA ILE A 19 4.83 -19.16 -8.59
C ILE A 19 6.04 -18.86 -9.47
N ALA A 20 5.97 -17.81 -10.28
CA ALA A 20 7.08 -17.41 -11.18
C ALA A 20 8.36 -17.02 -10.42
N GLN A 21 8.21 -16.47 -9.22
CA GLN A 21 9.32 -16.05 -8.35
C GLN A 21 9.75 -17.13 -7.34
N GLY A 22 9.16 -18.33 -7.39
CA GLY A 22 9.45 -19.41 -6.45
C GLY A 22 8.95 -19.15 -5.02
N ILE A 23 7.98 -18.25 -4.85
CA ILE A 23 7.34 -17.93 -3.58
C ILE A 23 6.10 -18.81 -3.41
N GLN A 24 5.99 -19.50 -2.28
CA GLN A 24 4.80 -20.29 -1.98
C GLN A 24 3.59 -19.36 -1.75
N PHE A 25 2.55 -19.53 -2.56
CA PHE A 25 1.26 -18.86 -2.35
C PHE A 25 0.37 -19.66 -1.40
N VAL A 26 -0.15 -19.00 -0.36
CA VAL A 26 -1.08 -19.60 0.60
C VAL A 26 -2.35 -18.75 0.64
N PHE A 27 -3.46 -19.31 0.18
CA PHE A 27 -4.75 -18.65 0.22
C PHE A 27 -5.50 -18.99 1.51
N VAL A 28 -5.99 -17.96 2.21
CA VAL A 28 -6.75 -18.09 3.46
C VAL A 28 -7.98 -17.21 3.37
N THR A 29 -9.13 -17.75 3.76
CA THR A 29 -10.40 -17.02 3.81
C THR A 29 -10.62 -16.47 5.21
N ALA A 30 -10.74 -15.15 5.34
CA ALA A 30 -11.17 -14.46 6.55
C ALA A 30 -12.69 -14.18 6.51
N PRO A 31 -13.34 -13.92 7.66
CA PRO A 31 -14.68 -13.33 7.69
C PRO A 31 -14.73 -12.04 6.86
N ASP A 32 -15.81 -11.81 6.11
CA ASP A 32 -15.98 -10.59 5.32
C ASP A 32 -16.20 -9.40 6.27
N PRO A 33 -15.30 -8.40 6.35
CA PRO A 33 -15.42 -7.26 7.25
C PRO A 33 -16.51 -6.25 6.86
N LEU A 34 -17.08 -6.35 5.65
CA LEU A 34 -18.17 -5.47 5.19
C LEU A 34 -19.55 -6.02 5.51
N ALA A 35 -19.65 -7.28 5.93
CA ALA A 35 -20.90 -7.82 6.45
C ALA A 35 -21.30 -7.12 7.77
N GLU A 36 -22.60 -7.08 8.05
CA GLU A 36 -23.09 -6.37 9.24
C GLU A 36 -22.51 -7.00 10.53
N GLY A 37 -21.85 -6.17 11.35
CA GLY A 37 -21.28 -6.58 12.63
C GLY A 37 -20.05 -7.50 12.55
N SER A 38 -19.49 -7.74 11.36
CA SER A 38 -18.43 -8.76 11.16
C SER A 38 -17.00 -8.21 11.22
N LEU A 39 -16.80 -6.88 11.20
CA LEU A 39 -15.48 -6.27 11.27
C LEU A 39 -14.67 -6.78 12.49
N PRO A 40 -15.20 -6.82 13.73
CA PRO A 40 -14.47 -7.36 14.86
C PRO A 40 -14.05 -8.83 14.66
N ALA A 41 -14.88 -9.64 14.00
CA ALA A 41 -14.56 -11.04 13.72
C ALA A 41 -13.42 -11.17 12.69
N ALA A 42 -13.41 -10.33 11.65
CA ALA A 42 -12.33 -10.28 10.67
C ALA A 42 -11.01 -9.79 11.31
N GLN A 43 -11.07 -8.82 12.22
CA GLN A 43 -9.90 -8.34 12.95
C GLN A 43 -9.36 -9.40 13.91
N GLN A 44 -10.22 -10.07 14.67
CA GLN A 44 -9.83 -11.16 15.56
C GLN A 44 -9.20 -12.32 14.79
N PHE A 45 -9.78 -12.68 13.65
CA PHE A 45 -9.22 -13.69 12.76
C PHE A 45 -7.76 -13.38 12.39
N ILE A 46 -7.45 -12.13 12.04
CA ILE A 46 -6.07 -11.73 11.71
C ILE A 46 -5.14 -11.85 12.91
N LEU A 47 -5.58 -11.45 14.10
CA LEU A 47 -4.77 -11.54 15.32
C LEU A 47 -4.42 -12.99 15.66
N GLU A 48 -5.28 -13.95 15.33
CA GLU A 48 -5.06 -15.38 15.57
C GLU A 48 -4.30 -16.07 14.42
N ASP A 49 -4.63 -15.75 13.17
CA ASP A 49 -4.10 -16.47 12.00
C ASP A 49 -2.65 -16.11 11.71
N VAL A 50 -2.27 -14.83 11.78
CA VAL A 50 -0.90 -14.38 11.49
C VAL A 50 0.17 -15.13 12.30
N PRO A 51 0.10 -15.20 13.65
CA PRO A 51 1.10 -15.94 14.43
C PRO A 51 1.07 -17.43 14.10
N ARG A 52 -0.10 -18.00 13.81
CA ARG A 52 -0.25 -19.41 13.41
C ARG A 52 0.45 -19.70 12.08
N GLN A 53 0.31 -18.83 11.09
CA GLN A 53 0.99 -18.98 9.81
C GLN A 53 2.51 -18.79 9.95
N ILE A 54 2.96 -17.82 10.74
CA ILE A 54 4.40 -17.63 11.02
C ILE A 54 4.99 -18.82 11.77
N ALA A 55 4.25 -19.42 12.72
CA ALA A 55 4.71 -20.64 13.39
C ALA A 55 4.85 -21.83 12.41
N LYS A 56 3.97 -21.89 11.39
CA LYS A 56 3.97 -22.96 10.38
C LYS A 56 5.06 -22.78 9.31
N TYR A 57 5.22 -21.56 8.78
CA TYR A 57 6.05 -21.28 7.60
C TYR A 57 7.32 -20.47 7.91
N GLY A 58 7.45 -19.96 9.14
CA GLY A 58 8.60 -19.18 9.60
C GLY A 58 8.47 -17.67 9.37
N LYS A 59 9.47 -16.93 9.86
CA LYS A 59 9.55 -15.46 9.81
C LYS A 59 9.80 -14.88 8.40
N GLY A 60 10.02 -15.73 7.40
CA GLY A 60 10.07 -15.34 5.98
C GLY A 60 8.69 -15.19 5.35
N THR A 61 7.61 -15.39 6.11
CA THR A 61 6.23 -15.29 5.61
C THR A 61 5.81 -13.84 5.45
N THR A 62 5.25 -13.52 4.28
CA THR A 62 4.59 -12.25 4.02
C THR A 62 3.07 -12.39 3.99
N PHE A 63 2.38 -11.30 4.34
CA PHE A 63 0.93 -11.28 4.43
C PHE A 63 0.34 -10.12 3.65
N PHE A 64 -0.85 -10.36 3.11
CA PHE A 64 -1.65 -9.37 2.41
C PHE A 64 -3.12 -9.59 2.75
N SER A 65 -3.85 -8.51 3.05
CA SER A 65 -5.30 -8.54 3.24
C SER A 65 -5.99 -7.64 2.21
N THR A 66 -7.24 -7.95 1.89
CA THR A 66 -7.98 -7.29 0.80
C THR A 66 -8.84 -6.13 1.26
N ASN A 67 -8.85 -5.77 2.55
CA ASN A 67 -9.75 -4.76 3.11
C ASN A 67 -9.04 -3.81 4.09
N CYS A 68 -9.48 -2.56 4.11
CA CYS A 68 -8.94 -1.50 4.95
C CYS A 68 -9.09 -1.79 6.45
N GLY A 69 -10.23 -2.35 6.88
CA GLY A 69 -10.54 -2.60 8.29
C GLY A 69 -9.64 -3.65 8.95
N MET A 70 -8.88 -4.39 8.15
CA MET A 70 -7.96 -5.44 8.60
C MET A 70 -6.51 -4.97 8.69
N GLN A 71 -6.16 -3.76 8.22
CA GLN A 71 -4.76 -3.33 8.13
C GLN A 71 -4.11 -3.13 9.51
N GLU A 72 -4.80 -2.50 10.45
CA GLU A 72 -4.28 -2.28 11.80
C GLU A 72 -3.92 -3.58 12.54
N PRO A 73 -4.85 -4.56 12.70
CA PRO A 73 -4.49 -5.82 13.34
C PRO A 73 -3.45 -6.61 12.55
N LEU A 74 -3.41 -6.47 11.22
CA LEU A 74 -2.44 -7.16 10.38
C LEU A 74 -1.02 -6.65 10.65
N ILE A 75 -0.79 -5.34 10.53
CA ILE A 75 0.50 -4.70 10.81
C ILE A 75 0.97 -5.05 12.22
N LYS A 76 0.08 -4.88 13.21
CA LYS A 76 0.37 -5.16 14.62
C LYS A 76 0.77 -6.62 14.84
N SER A 77 -0.01 -7.56 14.33
CA SER A 77 0.22 -8.99 14.54
C SER A 77 1.50 -9.48 13.85
N ILE A 78 1.79 -8.98 12.64
CA ILE A 78 3.02 -9.31 11.91
C ILE A 78 4.25 -8.78 12.66
N LEU A 79 4.18 -7.56 13.19
CA LEU A 79 5.30 -6.94 13.90
C LEU A 79 5.62 -7.72 15.17
N GLN A 80 4.59 -8.06 15.95
CA GLN A 80 4.72 -8.85 17.17
C GLN A 80 5.22 -10.28 16.90
N SER A 81 4.88 -10.85 15.75
CA SER A 81 5.24 -12.22 15.38
C SER A 81 6.54 -12.33 14.57
N GLY A 82 7.05 -11.20 14.05
CA GLY A 82 8.29 -11.12 13.27
C GLY A 82 8.17 -11.55 11.80
N GLY A 83 7.00 -11.40 11.18
CA GLY A 83 6.78 -11.68 9.74
C GLY A 83 7.25 -10.54 8.83
N ILE A 84 6.72 -10.49 7.61
CA ILE A 84 7.00 -9.44 6.62
C ILE A 84 5.68 -8.81 6.15
N PHE A 85 5.61 -7.48 6.18
CA PHE A 85 4.47 -6.70 5.69
C PHE A 85 4.91 -5.85 4.51
N VAL A 86 4.51 -6.24 3.30
CA VAL A 86 4.97 -5.58 2.06
C VAL A 86 4.15 -4.34 1.70
N GLU A 87 2.83 -4.39 1.89
CA GLU A 87 1.94 -3.29 1.54
C GLU A 87 0.54 -3.46 2.14
N GLN A 88 -0.17 -2.35 2.31
CA GLN A 88 -1.61 -2.35 2.57
C GLN A 88 -2.42 -2.65 1.30
N CYS A 89 -3.70 -2.97 1.46
CA CYS A 89 -4.62 -3.14 0.32
C CYS A 89 -4.73 -1.90 -0.60
N CYS A 90 -4.46 -0.72 -0.03
CA CYS A 90 -4.30 0.58 -0.68
C CYS A 90 -3.11 1.29 0.00
N PRO A 91 -1.88 1.23 -0.54
CA PRO A 91 -0.70 1.64 0.22
C PRO A 91 -0.70 3.15 0.54
N SER A 92 -0.44 3.47 1.80
CA SER A 92 -0.30 4.84 2.32
C SER A 92 0.25 4.79 3.74
N PRO A 93 1.10 5.75 4.16
CA PRO A 93 1.60 5.83 5.53
C PRO A 93 0.48 5.99 6.57
N THR A 94 -0.62 6.67 6.21
CA THR A 94 -1.75 6.87 7.13
C THR A 94 -2.69 5.67 7.22
N HIS A 95 -2.50 4.66 6.36
CA HIS A 95 -3.39 3.52 6.30
C HIS A 95 -2.91 2.42 7.26
N GLY A 96 -3.53 2.38 8.44
CA GLY A 96 -3.31 1.34 9.45
C GLY A 96 -2.05 1.49 10.30
N TYR A 97 -0.96 2.09 9.79
CA TYR A 97 0.26 2.24 10.60
C TYR A 97 0.07 3.06 11.86
N PRO A 98 -0.54 4.28 11.85
CA PRO A 98 -0.64 5.07 13.07
C PRO A 98 -1.41 4.36 14.18
N GLY A 99 -2.53 3.71 13.84
CA GLY A 99 -3.32 2.92 14.79
C GLY A 99 -2.59 1.66 15.29
N ALA A 100 -1.96 0.90 14.38
CA ALA A 100 -1.22 -0.31 14.73
C ALA A 100 -0.02 -0.05 15.65
N LEU A 101 0.64 1.10 15.46
CA LEU A 101 1.87 1.49 16.14
C LEU A 101 1.63 2.43 17.34
N GLY A 102 0.39 2.88 17.56
CA GLY A 102 0.07 3.83 18.63
C GLY A 102 0.67 5.22 18.41
N ILE A 103 0.86 5.63 17.17
CA ILE A 103 1.43 6.94 16.82
C ILE A 103 0.33 8.00 16.90
N SER A 104 0.53 8.99 17.75
CA SER A 104 -0.29 10.20 17.77
C SER A 104 0.29 11.23 16.80
N ILE A 105 -0.52 11.67 15.83
CA ILE A 105 -0.13 12.70 14.86
C ILE A 105 -0.65 14.05 15.38
N PRO A 106 0.25 15.00 15.73
CA PRO A 106 -0.18 16.33 16.14
C PRO A 106 -0.97 17.06 15.03
N PRO A 107 -1.95 17.93 15.37
CA PRO A 107 -2.73 18.65 14.37
C PRO A 107 -1.90 19.44 13.35
N GLU A 108 -0.79 20.03 13.76
CA GLU A 108 0.15 20.77 12.91
C GLU A 108 0.97 19.87 11.97
N LYS A 109 0.93 18.56 12.18
CA LYS A 109 1.54 17.52 11.34
C LYS A 109 0.52 16.73 10.54
N ALA A 110 -0.76 17.14 10.56
CA ALA A 110 -1.79 16.52 9.76
C ALA A 110 -1.45 16.64 8.26
N GLY A 111 -1.31 15.50 7.58
CA GLY A 111 -0.93 15.47 6.16
C GLY A 111 0.58 15.59 5.87
N ASP A 112 1.43 15.79 6.88
CA ASP A 112 2.89 15.79 6.73
C ASP A 112 3.39 14.34 6.59
N MET A 113 3.40 13.83 5.35
CA MET A 113 3.80 12.45 5.06
C MET A 113 5.25 12.17 5.43
N THR A 114 6.14 13.17 5.34
CA THR A 114 7.53 13.03 5.75
C THR A 114 7.61 12.74 7.25
N TYR A 115 6.97 13.57 8.07
CA TYR A 115 6.90 13.36 9.52
C TYR A 115 6.26 12.01 9.88
N ILE A 116 5.15 11.66 9.23
CA ILE A 116 4.42 10.41 9.49
C ILE A 116 5.31 9.20 9.16
N ASN A 117 5.98 9.20 8.01
CA ASN A 117 6.91 8.12 7.63
C ASN A 117 8.09 7.99 8.60
N GLU A 118 8.64 9.10 9.08
CA GLU A 118 9.69 9.08 10.10
C GLU A 118 9.21 8.46 11.41
N GLN A 119 8.02 8.82 11.89
CA GLN A 119 7.46 8.22 13.10
C GLN A 119 7.20 6.72 12.94
N ILE A 120 6.67 6.31 11.78
CA ILE A 120 6.46 4.89 11.45
C ILE A 120 7.78 4.14 11.47
N LYS A 121 8.80 4.65 10.77
CA LYS A 121 10.14 4.05 10.73
C LYS A 121 10.72 3.87 12.12
N LEU A 122 10.63 4.90 12.97
CA LEU A 122 11.14 4.86 14.33
C LEU A 122 10.42 3.79 15.17
N GLU A 123 9.11 3.70 15.08
CA GLU A 123 8.33 2.77 15.91
C GLU A 123 8.48 1.32 15.44
N ILE A 124 8.59 1.09 14.14
CA ILE A 124 8.92 -0.21 13.56
C ILE A 124 10.32 -0.66 13.99
N ALA A 125 11.31 0.24 13.96
CA ALA A 125 12.68 -0.06 14.39
C ALA A 125 12.76 -0.43 15.88
N LYS A 126 12.06 0.31 16.75
CA LYS A 126 11.99 -0.01 18.20
C LYS A 126 11.46 -1.41 18.47
N GLN A 127 10.54 -1.89 17.64
CA GLN A 127 9.93 -3.21 17.76
C GLN A 127 10.63 -4.29 16.92
N GLY A 128 11.80 -3.98 16.34
CA GLY A 128 12.63 -4.95 15.61
C GLY A 128 12.14 -5.30 14.20
N GLY A 129 11.29 -4.46 13.61
CA GLY A 129 10.71 -4.67 12.28
C GLY A 129 11.52 -4.09 11.11
N THR A 130 12.70 -3.51 11.35
CA THR A 130 13.51 -2.89 10.28
C THR A 130 13.79 -3.87 9.13
N GLY A 131 13.56 -3.41 7.90
CA GLY A 131 13.71 -4.17 6.67
C GLY A 131 12.55 -5.13 6.37
N ARG A 132 11.49 -5.14 7.19
CA ARG A 132 10.36 -6.10 7.08
C ARG A 132 9.02 -5.44 6.80
N PHE A 133 8.96 -4.11 6.82
CA PHE A 133 7.73 -3.35 6.66
C PHE A 133 7.91 -2.32 5.56
N ALA A 134 6.90 -2.17 4.71
CA ALA A 134 6.94 -1.25 3.61
C ALA A 134 5.57 -0.61 3.34
N THR A 135 5.58 0.46 2.55
CA THR A 135 4.38 1.15 2.05
C THR A 135 4.78 2.13 0.94
N TRP A 136 3.82 2.87 0.40
CA TRP A 136 4.10 4.00 -0.49
C TRP A 136 4.42 5.27 0.32
N PRO A 137 5.25 6.18 -0.20
CA PRO A 137 5.66 7.39 0.52
C PRO A 137 4.48 8.31 0.87
N ALA A 138 3.40 8.28 0.09
CA ALA A 138 2.16 9.00 0.33
C ALA A 138 0.99 8.29 -0.40
N PRO A 139 -0.27 8.61 -0.09
CA PRO A 139 -1.40 8.17 -0.90
C PRO A 139 -1.22 8.60 -2.36
N VAL A 140 -1.43 7.69 -3.30
CA VAL A 140 -1.35 7.99 -4.74
C VAL A 140 -2.27 9.13 -5.15
N SER A 141 -3.42 9.30 -4.48
CA SER A 141 -4.34 10.40 -4.73
C SER A 141 -3.75 11.77 -4.41
N ILE A 142 -2.93 11.90 -3.37
CA ILE A 142 -2.24 13.17 -3.05
C ILE A 142 -1.19 13.45 -4.13
N ILE A 143 -0.33 12.46 -4.41
CA ILE A 143 0.74 12.58 -5.40
C ILE A 143 0.17 12.93 -6.79
N SER A 144 -0.83 12.18 -7.25
CA SER A 144 -1.42 12.38 -8.57
C SER A 144 -2.14 13.73 -8.70
N THR A 145 -2.75 14.22 -7.61
CA THR A 145 -3.43 15.52 -7.63
C THR A 145 -2.42 16.66 -7.75
N LEU A 146 -1.36 16.64 -6.94
CA LEU A 146 -0.30 17.65 -7.00
C LEU A 146 0.40 17.66 -8.36
N ALA A 147 0.79 16.48 -8.86
CA ALA A 147 1.39 16.34 -10.19
C ALA A 147 0.46 16.82 -11.30
N ALA A 148 -0.84 16.53 -11.23
CA ALA A 148 -1.81 16.98 -12.22
C ALA A 148 -1.98 18.51 -12.25
N VAL A 149 -2.01 19.16 -11.08
CA VAL A 149 -2.13 20.62 -11.01
C VAL A 149 -0.91 21.30 -11.65
N ASP A 150 0.30 20.90 -11.25
CA ASP A 150 1.52 21.49 -11.80
C ASP A 150 1.69 21.21 -13.29
N TYR A 151 1.29 20.03 -13.73
CA TYR A 151 1.27 19.68 -15.15
C TYR A 151 0.32 20.61 -15.94
N LEU A 152 -0.89 20.86 -15.43
CA LEU A 152 -1.84 21.76 -16.08
C LEU A 152 -1.34 23.21 -16.10
N VAL A 153 -0.66 23.66 -15.04
CA VAL A 153 0.02 24.97 -15.02
C VAL A 153 1.12 25.02 -16.08
N ALA A 154 1.97 24.01 -16.16
CA ALA A 154 3.03 23.93 -17.18
C ALA A 154 2.47 23.96 -18.60
N VAL A 155 1.33 23.30 -18.85
CA VAL A 155 0.61 23.37 -20.13
C VAL A 155 0.09 24.78 -20.40
N ALA A 156 -0.55 25.42 -19.43
CA ALA A 156 -1.08 26.78 -19.57
C ALA A 156 0.01 27.83 -19.83
N GLU A 157 1.21 27.62 -19.28
CA GLU A 157 2.39 28.47 -19.49
C GLU A 157 3.18 28.12 -20.78
N GLY A 158 2.75 27.12 -21.54
CA GLY A 158 3.43 26.68 -22.76
C GLY A 158 4.76 25.93 -22.51
N LYS A 159 4.99 25.47 -21.28
CA LYS A 159 6.17 24.68 -20.88
C LYS A 159 6.01 23.17 -21.13
N ALA A 160 4.77 22.71 -21.29
CA ALA A 160 4.43 21.33 -21.64
C ALA A 160 3.27 21.28 -22.64
N THR A 161 3.07 20.15 -23.31
CA THR A 161 1.92 19.91 -24.19
C THR A 161 0.95 18.93 -23.56
N LEU A 162 -0.35 19.07 -23.84
CA LEU A 162 -1.34 18.07 -23.44
C LEU A 162 -0.97 16.68 -23.98
N GLY A 163 -0.90 15.70 -23.09
CA GLY A 163 -0.49 14.32 -23.38
C GLY A 163 1.00 14.04 -23.16
N ASP A 164 1.79 15.01 -22.68
CA ASP A 164 3.21 14.81 -22.40
C ASP A 164 3.43 13.90 -21.16
N LEU A 165 3.56 12.60 -21.44
CA LEU A 165 3.77 11.57 -20.43
C LEU A 165 5.10 11.72 -19.68
N ASN A 166 6.13 12.30 -20.31
CA ASN A 166 7.43 12.48 -19.65
C ASN A 166 7.30 13.53 -18.56
N THR A 167 6.66 14.67 -18.86
CA THR A 167 6.42 15.71 -17.85
C THR A 167 5.51 15.17 -16.73
N ILE A 168 4.46 14.42 -17.06
CA ILE A 168 3.58 13.80 -16.07
C ILE A 168 4.38 12.85 -15.17
N LEU A 169 5.19 11.96 -15.74
CA LEU A 169 6.00 11.01 -14.99
C LEU A 169 7.00 11.74 -14.08
N SER A 170 7.72 12.74 -14.60
CA SER A 170 8.68 13.52 -13.81
C SER A 170 8.02 14.23 -12.63
N LEU A 171 6.81 14.77 -12.80
CA LEU A 171 6.07 15.40 -11.70
C LEU A 171 5.58 14.39 -10.67
N LEU A 172 5.11 13.21 -11.11
CA LEU A 172 4.74 12.13 -10.20
C LEU A 172 5.95 11.66 -9.37
N GLU A 173 7.10 11.45 -10.00
CA GLU A 173 8.34 11.06 -9.31
C GLU A 173 8.85 12.15 -8.37
N TYR A 174 8.76 13.42 -8.78
CA TYR A 174 9.10 14.57 -7.92
C TYR A 174 8.28 14.57 -6.63
N TYR A 175 6.95 14.43 -6.73
CA TYR A 175 6.07 14.43 -5.57
C TYR A 175 6.12 13.14 -4.76
N ALA A 176 6.41 12.00 -5.39
CA ALA A 176 6.52 10.73 -4.70
C ALA A 176 7.88 10.56 -3.99
N GLY A 177 8.95 11.14 -4.53
CA GLY A 177 10.32 10.94 -4.02
C GLY A 177 10.86 9.52 -4.24
N VAL A 178 10.19 8.74 -5.09
CA VAL A 178 10.50 7.34 -5.45
C VAL A 178 10.21 7.13 -6.94
N PRO A 179 10.77 6.10 -7.57
CA PRO A 179 10.43 5.75 -8.95
C PRO A 179 8.92 5.51 -9.10
N VAL A 180 8.37 5.94 -10.23
CA VAL A 180 6.95 5.73 -10.56
C VAL A 180 6.84 4.97 -11.87
N THR A 181 5.95 3.99 -11.91
CA THR A 181 5.60 3.30 -13.14
C THR A 181 4.26 3.81 -13.66
N LEU A 182 4.24 4.20 -14.93
CA LEU A 182 3.03 4.54 -15.68
C LEU A 182 2.80 3.50 -16.76
N GLU A 183 1.68 2.77 -16.65
CA GLU A 183 1.28 1.79 -17.66
C GLU A 183 -0.07 2.16 -18.25
N LYS A 184 -0.19 2.16 -19.57
CA LYS A 184 -1.47 2.44 -20.21
C LYS A 184 -2.46 1.33 -19.86
N TYR A 185 -3.64 1.69 -19.34
CA TYR A 185 -4.63 0.71 -18.86
C TYR A 185 -5.03 -0.27 -19.97
N LYS A 186 -5.41 0.26 -21.12
CA LYS A 186 -5.66 -0.50 -22.35
C LYS A 186 -5.29 0.35 -23.56
N ALA A 187 -4.81 -0.29 -24.62
CA ALA A 187 -4.39 0.41 -25.84
C ALA A 187 -5.53 1.25 -26.45
N ASP A 188 -6.75 0.74 -26.38
CA ASP A 188 -7.98 1.27 -26.98
C ASP A 188 -8.81 2.18 -26.05
N VAL A 189 -8.45 2.28 -24.75
CA VAL A 189 -9.21 3.09 -23.79
C VAL A 189 -8.49 4.41 -23.49
N GLY A 190 -8.84 5.42 -24.28
CA GLY A 190 -8.54 6.84 -24.03
C GLY A 190 -7.11 7.13 -23.52
N THR A 191 -7.02 8.07 -22.59
CA THR A 191 -5.77 8.49 -21.91
C THR A 191 -5.76 8.01 -20.45
N MET A 192 -6.11 6.75 -20.21
CA MET A 192 -6.12 6.15 -18.88
C MET A 192 -4.83 5.37 -18.61
N TYR A 193 -4.20 5.64 -17.47
CA TYR A 193 -2.95 5.02 -17.05
C TYR A 193 -3.08 4.48 -15.62
N PHE A 194 -2.44 3.35 -15.36
CA PHE A 194 -2.13 2.86 -14.03
C PHE A 194 -0.89 3.56 -13.52
N ILE A 195 -0.93 3.91 -12.24
CA ILE A 195 0.18 4.51 -11.51
C ILE A 195 0.58 3.54 -10.41
N VAL A 196 1.84 3.12 -10.40
CA VAL A 196 2.43 2.32 -9.32
C VAL A 196 3.63 3.08 -8.77
N LEU A 197 3.60 3.36 -7.48
CA LEU A 197 4.70 4.04 -6.79
C LEU A 197 5.71 3.01 -6.28
N GLY A 198 6.99 3.36 -6.27
CA GLY A 198 8.00 2.62 -5.54
C GLY A 198 7.68 2.58 -4.04
N SER A 199 7.94 1.44 -3.41
CA SER A 199 7.76 1.32 -1.96
C SER A 199 8.95 1.90 -1.20
N ILE A 200 8.66 2.55 -0.08
CA ILE A 200 9.64 2.80 0.97
C ILE A 200 9.65 1.61 1.93
N VAL A 201 10.85 1.22 2.39
CA VAL A 201 11.04 0.15 3.37
C VAL A 201 11.52 0.78 4.68
N PHE A 202 10.85 0.44 5.77
CA PHE A 202 11.10 0.93 7.12
C PHE A 202 12.16 0.12 7.86
#